data_AF-A0A7W0ZN93-F1
#
_entry.id   AF-A0A7W0ZN93-F1
#
_cell.length_a   1.000
_cell.length_b   1.000
_cell.length_c   1.000
_cell.angle_alpha   90.00
_cell.angle_beta   90.00
_cell.angle_gamma   90.00
#
_symmetry.space_group_name_H-M   'P 1'
#
loop_
_entity.id
_entity.type
_entity.pdbx_description
1 polymer ?
#
loop_
_entity_poly.entity_id
_entity_poly.type
_entity_poly.pdbx_seq_one_letter_code
_entity_poly.pdbx_strand_id
1 'polypeptide(L)'
;RYSGWVEDLKAFDYATDVPGTVKLVSALHPLSLALITDSEEVYRRRALPMTEYLMSRQKYLFATKEDITGQNASHLMKGPSAEVSELAALHLMSQKRATVFRRYVEDLYDKPRALNLEMLSEGASWQNALARFRMSGEAQFLAGAKAGADRYIAARIATPQTDFADVRIGRGGQFWTDYAPKWIDLLELYEETKEQKYLDAAAAGAKLYTAYVWLQPVIPAGDTVVNKGGEVGKYSYGNRWLENPQAMRAPEQSVPAWRVSQIGLTPEASTTFDINPAVLLTHYAAYMLRLSYYTNDRFFHDIARSAIVGRYANYPGYDISGEYTTLNARPDYPLRPFRELTYNGIYYNHVWPHIALLMDYLLSDAFVRSNGGINFPPRYAQGYAYLHSKVYGDRAGEFYADKNVRLWMPAKLLRTDEIQANYVAGYGNDNFYLALLNQSARPITVRVRLNPDVVPVELSKPYTVRTWQENKAGTQMLMKSGEVTVTIKEHGITALAVDGIKVVPHFQQKVFGANAAPLSGESYRTVDSPFGKVTGMMISMGSDLTNAFVWLEATEKELKQAKLRYRLNGVEREVVDAQYPFEFSLPLRETDAAFTYAIEGTTTKNEVVTVPSIELKR
;
A
#
# COMPACT_ATOMS: atom_id res chain seq x y z
N ARG A 1 1.40 19.76 -3.84
CA ARG A 1 1.51 20.21 -5.25
C ARG A 1 1.64 19.05 -6.23
N TYR A 2 2.69 18.23 -6.16
CA TYR A 2 2.97 17.20 -7.17
C TYR A 2 2.37 15.81 -6.90
N SER A 3 1.52 15.68 -5.87
CA SER A 3 1.00 14.36 -5.47
C SER A 3 -0.29 13.98 -6.17
N GLY A 4 -0.91 14.87 -6.96
CA GLY A 4 -2.27 14.69 -7.50
C GLY A 4 -3.33 14.43 -6.44
N TRP A 5 -3.10 14.84 -5.20
CA TRP A 5 -4.06 14.65 -4.10
C TRP A 5 -5.15 15.71 -4.20
N VAL A 6 -6.41 15.26 -4.26
CA VAL A 6 -7.59 16.12 -4.22
C VAL A 6 -8.19 16.01 -2.83
N GLU A 7 -7.93 17.01 -1.99
CA GLU A 7 -8.26 16.98 -0.55
C GLU A 7 -9.76 16.82 -0.30
N ASP A 8 -10.58 17.60 -1.00
CA ASP A 8 -12.04 17.58 -0.87
C ASP A 8 -12.65 16.23 -1.29
N LEU A 9 -11.96 15.46 -2.13
CA LEU A 9 -12.42 14.14 -2.59
C LEU A 9 -11.67 12.98 -1.93
N LYS A 10 -10.72 13.25 -1.04
CA LYS A 10 -9.95 12.26 -0.26
C LYS A 10 -9.26 11.17 -1.09
N ALA A 11 -8.91 11.49 -2.34
CA ALA A 11 -8.33 10.55 -3.29
C ALA A 11 -7.42 11.26 -4.31
N PHE A 12 -6.93 10.52 -5.30
CA PHE A 12 -5.97 11.04 -6.28
C PHE A 12 -6.65 11.33 -7.61
N ASP A 13 -6.31 12.45 -8.21
CA ASP A 13 -6.69 12.82 -9.57
C ASP A 13 -6.36 11.68 -10.54
N TYR A 14 -7.37 11.32 -11.34
CA TYR A 14 -7.30 10.26 -12.34
C TYR A 14 -7.65 10.78 -13.76
N ALA A 15 -7.50 12.09 -13.98
CA ALA A 15 -7.86 12.74 -15.24
C ALA A 15 -7.06 12.26 -16.46
N THR A 16 -5.93 11.58 -16.27
CA THR A 16 -5.13 10.99 -17.35
C THR A 16 -5.91 9.92 -18.13
N ASP A 17 -6.68 9.10 -17.40
CA ASP A 17 -7.51 8.04 -17.95
C ASP A 17 -8.97 8.47 -18.10
N VAL A 18 -9.54 9.08 -17.07
CA VAL A 18 -10.94 9.50 -17.03
C VAL A 18 -11.03 10.92 -16.44
N PRO A 19 -11.05 11.98 -17.28
CA PRO A 19 -11.18 13.36 -16.83
C PRO A 19 -12.34 13.58 -15.86
N GLY A 20 -12.09 14.36 -14.80
CA GLY A 20 -13.11 14.69 -13.79
C GLY A 20 -13.34 13.60 -12.73
N THR A 21 -12.44 12.64 -12.60
CA THR A 21 -12.52 11.56 -11.61
C THR A 21 -11.34 11.54 -10.65
N VAL A 22 -11.55 10.90 -9.51
CA VAL A 22 -10.49 10.50 -8.58
C VAL A 22 -10.50 8.99 -8.38
N LYS A 23 -9.33 8.41 -8.13
CA LYS A 23 -9.17 6.97 -7.93
C LYS A 23 -8.31 6.66 -6.70
N LEU A 24 -8.60 5.56 -6.05
CA LEU A 24 -7.91 5.11 -4.85
C LEU A 24 -7.71 3.59 -4.86
N VAL A 25 -6.55 3.11 -4.39
CA VAL A 25 -6.21 1.68 -4.41
C VAL A 25 -6.47 0.99 -3.07
N SER A 26 -5.82 1.47 -2.01
CA SER A 26 -5.92 0.87 -0.66
C SER A 26 -5.55 1.91 0.38
N ALA A 27 -6.27 1.93 1.50
CA ALA A 27 -5.96 2.76 2.66
C ALA A 27 -4.88 2.12 3.55
N LEU A 28 -4.67 0.80 3.43
CA LEU A 28 -3.62 0.09 4.14
C LEU A 28 -2.22 0.55 3.74
N HIS A 29 -2.00 0.96 2.48
CA HIS A 29 -0.70 1.45 2.01
C HIS A 29 -0.21 2.64 2.86
N PRO A 30 -0.87 3.81 2.88
CA PRO A 30 -0.44 4.93 3.72
C PRO A 30 -0.56 4.62 5.22
N LEU A 31 -1.50 3.78 5.66
CA LEU A 31 -1.62 3.43 7.08
C LEU A 31 -0.37 2.71 7.58
N SER A 32 0.10 1.72 6.83
CA SER A 32 1.32 0.99 7.14
C SER A 32 2.53 1.92 7.16
N LEU A 33 2.65 2.80 6.17
CA LEU A 33 3.75 3.75 6.13
C LEU A 33 3.68 4.75 7.28
N ALA A 34 2.49 5.21 7.70
CA ALA A 34 2.34 6.05 8.88
C ALA A 34 2.86 5.36 10.15
N LEU A 35 2.57 4.06 10.31
CA LEU A 35 3.08 3.27 11.43
C LEU A 35 4.59 3.12 11.35
N ILE A 36 5.12 2.61 10.24
CA ILE A 36 6.56 2.33 10.07
C ILE A 36 7.41 3.60 10.20
N THR A 37 6.94 4.72 9.65
CA THR A 37 7.65 6.01 9.68
C THR A 37 7.33 6.85 10.91
N ASP A 38 6.50 6.34 11.83
CA ASP A 38 6.08 7.02 13.05
C ASP A 38 5.47 8.42 12.77
N SER A 39 4.71 8.52 11.68
CA SER A 39 4.22 9.77 11.12
C SER A 39 2.72 9.93 11.30
N GLU A 40 2.33 10.70 12.32
CA GLU A 40 0.95 11.14 12.50
C GLU A 40 0.46 12.00 11.32
N GLU A 41 1.36 12.72 10.66
CA GLU A 41 1.03 13.50 9.46
C GLU A 41 0.55 12.61 8.32
N VAL A 42 1.26 11.52 8.01
CA VAL A 42 0.81 10.56 6.96
C VAL A 42 -0.52 9.94 7.36
N TYR A 43 -0.72 9.62 8.64
CA TYR A 43 -2.01 9.12 9.12
C TYR A 43 -3.14 10.12 8.86
N ARG A 44 -3.01 11.36 9.36
CA ARG A 44 -4.07 12.38 9.29
C ARG A 44 -4.34 12.87 7.88
N ARG A 45 -3.30 13.02 7.06
CA ARG A 45 -3.43 13.60 5.71
C ARG A 45 -3.74 12.55 4.64
N ARG A 46 -3.51 11.26 4.91
CA ARG A 46 -3.64 10.20 3.90
C ARG A 46 -4.40 9.01 4.43
N ALA A 47 -3.87 8.27 5.41
CA ALA A 47 -4.47 7.00 5.81
C ALA A 47 -5.93 7.14 6.27
N LEU A 48 -6.24 8.11 7.13
CA LEU A 48 -7.60 8.35 7.60
C LEU A 48 -8.53 8.82 6.46
N PRO A 49 -8.24 9.90 5.71
CA PRO A 49 -9.10 10.31 4.59
C PRO A 49 -9.31 9.21 3.53
N MET A 50 -8.27 8.44 3.22
CA MET A 50 -8.35 7.31 2.28
C MET A 50 -9.22 6.18 2.84
N THR A 51 -9.19 5.94 4.15
CA THR A 51 -10.11 5.01 4.81
C THR A 51 -11.55 5.51 4.70
N GLU A 52 -11.80 6.79 4.97
CA GLU A 52 -13.13 7.41 4.85
C GLU A 52 -13.67 7.34 3.41
N TYR A 53 -12.83 7.56 2.40
CA TYR A 53 -13.17 7.37 1.00
C TYR A 53 -13.65 5.93 0.73
N LEU A 54 -12.86 4.93 1.16
CA LEU A 54 -13.20 3.53 1.00
C LEU A 54 -14.50 3.15 1.72
N MET A 55 -14.81 3.78 2.85
CA MET A 55 -16.04 3.49 3.57
C MET A 55 -17.29 4.08 2.94
N SER A 56 -17.17 5.18 2.19
CA SER A 56 -18.30 5.96 1.70
C SER A 56 -18.59 5.78 0.21
N ARG A 57 -17.59 5.57 -0.64
CA ARG A 57 -17.78 5.48 -2.10
C ARG A 57 -18.24 4.09 -2.52
N GLN A 58 -19.05 4.00 -3.56
CA GLN A 58 -19.50 2.71 -4.10
C GLN A 58 -18.39 1.94 -4.84
N LYS A 59 -17.51 2.65 -5.57
CA LYS A 59 -16.42 2.08 -6.36
C LYS A 59 -15.09 2.78 -6.06
N TYR A 60 -13.98 2.16 -6.47
CA TYR A 60 -12.63 2.74 -6.34
C TYR A 60 -12.39 3.97 -7.23
N LEU A 61 -13.17 4.11 -8.30
CA LEU A 61 -13.15 5.24 -9.24
C LEU A 61 -14.43 6.05 -9.02
N PHE A 62 -14.26 7.34 -8.67
CA PHE A 62 -15.35 8.22 -8.29
C PHE A 62 -15.38 9.50 -9.14
N ALA A 63 -16.58 9.90 -9.54
CA ALA A 63 -16.85 11.18 -10.20
C ALA A 63 -17.82 12.01 -9.35
N THR A 64 -17.71 13.34 -9.43
CA THR A 64 -18.68 14.26 -8.79
C THR A 64 -19.92 14.51 -9.63
N LYS A 65 -20.00 13.93 -10.84
CA LYS A 65 -21.13 14.06 -11.76
C LYS A 65 -21.51 12.71 -12.33
N GLU A 66 -22.82 12.49 -12.49
CA GLU A 66 -23.36 11.23 -13.00
C GLU A 66 -23.00 10.92 -14.46
N ASP A 67 -22.83 11.95 -15.29
CA ASP A 67 -22.56 11.80 -16.73
C ASP A 67 -21.12 11.32 -17.03
N ILE A 68 -20.22 11.36 -16.04
CA ILE A 68 -18.86 10.85 -16.15
C ILE A 68 -18.86 9.34 -15.85
N THR A 69 -18.96 8.54 -16.90
CA THR A 69 -19.13 7.07 -16.82
C THR A 69 -17.94 6.26 -17.33
N GLY A 70 -16.87 6.92 -17.78
CA GLY A 70 -15.66 6.27 -18.28
C GLY A 70 -15.07 5.27 -17.28
N GLN A 71 -14.64 4.10 -17.77
CA GLN A 71 -14.18 2.98 -16.93
C GLN A 71 -15.18 2.56 -15.81
N ASN A 72 -16.49 2.79 -16.02
CA ASN A 72 -17.53 2.52 -15.04
C ASN A 72 -17.32 3.28 -13.71
N ALA A 73 -16.83 4.51 -13.79
CA ALA A 73 -16.78 5.43 -12.65
C ALA A 73 -18.16 5.51 -11.98
N SER A 74 -18.17 5.48 -10.65
CA SER A 74 -19.40 5.71 -9.89
C SER A 74 -19.46 7.15 -9.43
N HIS A 75 -20.65 7.73 -9.40
CA HIS A 75 -20.90 8.99 -8.73
C HIS A 75 -21.63 8.78 -7.41
N LEU A 76 -21.72 7.56 -6.87
CA LEU A 76 -22.59 7.22 -5.73
C LEU A 76 -21.81 7.00 -4.42
N MET A 77 -22.38 7.50 -3.33
CA MET A 77 -21.89 7.35 -1.95
C MET A 77 -22.46 6.11 -1.24
N LYS A 78 -22.50 4.97 -1.95
CA LYS A 78 -23.08 3.68 -1.52
C LYS A 78 -22.03 2.66 -1.06
N GLY A 79 -21.01 3.13 -0.33
CA GLY A 79 -19.90 2.31 0.12
C GLY A 79 -20.24 1.22 1.12
N PRO A 80 -19.24 0.39 1.50
CA PRO A 80 -17.81 0.59 1.24
C PRO A 80 -17.32 0.08 -0.13
N SER A 81 -16.41 0.82 -0.76
CA SER A 81 -15.60 0.43 -1.93
C SER A 81 -14.34 -0.34 -1.55
N ALA A 82 -14.44 -1.25 -0.57
CA ALA A 82 -13.32 -2.05 -0.08
C ALA A 82 -13.59 -3.54 -0.17
N GLU A 83 -12.56 -4.31 -0.52
CA GLU A 83 -12.57 -5.77 -0.44
C GLU A 83 -12.70 -6.26 1.00
N VAL A 84 -13.21 -7.49 1.17
CA VAL A 84 -13.37 -8.10 2.51
C VAL A 84 -12.01 -8.22 3.22
N SER A 85 -10.95 -8.52 2.47
CA SER A 85 -9.57 -8.58 2.97
C SER A 85 -9.05 -7.22 3.46
N GLU A 86 -9.34 -6.13 2.75
CA GLU A 86 -8.98 -4.76 3.13
C GLU A 86 -9.65 -4.39 4.46
N LEU A 87 -10.95 -4.65 4.60
CA LEU A 87 -11.71 -4.38 5.82
C LEU A 87 -11.21 -5.22 7.01
N ALA A 88 -10.92 -6.50 6.79
CA ALA A 88 -10.35 -7.37 7.82
C ALA A 88 -8.98 -6.87 8.30
N ALA A 89 -8.12 -6.45 7.36
CA ALA A 89 -6.82 -5.88 7.67
C ALA A 89 -6.94 -4.53 8.41
N LEU A 90 -7.84 -3.63 7.99
CA LEU A 90 -8.10 -2.37 8.69
C LEU A 90 -8.57 -2.61 10.13
N HIS A 91 -9.48 -3.57 10.34
CA HIS A 91 -9.90 -3.96 11.69
C HIS A 91 -8.70 -4.38 12.54
N LEU A 92 -7.84 -5.26 12.02
CA LEU A 92 -6.68 -5.75 12.73
C LEU A 92 -5.62 -4.67 12.98
N MET A 93 -5.34 -3.82 11.99
CA MET A 93 -4.36 -2.72 12.11
C MET A 93 -4.84 -1.63 13.08
N SER A 94 -6.15 -1.46 13.24
CA SER A 94 -6.75 -0.62 14.30
C SER A 94 -6.62 -1.20 15.71
N GLN A 95 -5.86 -2.30 15.89
CA GLN A 95 -5.81 -3.09 17.12
C GLN A 95 -7.20 -3.57 17.56
N LYS A 96 -8.03 -3.94 16.57
CA LYS A 96 -9.44 -4.37 16.74
C LYS A 96 -10.35 -3.29 17.34
N ARG A 97 -9.97 -2.02 17.30
CA ARG A 97 -10.77 -0.93 17.90
C ARG A 97 -11.90 -0.43 17.03
N ALA A 98 -11.69 -0.32 15.73
CA ALA A 98 -12.74 0.07 14.80
C ALA A 98 -13.62 -1.14 14.46
N THR A 99 -14.70 -1.32 15.23
CA THR A 99 -15.64 -2.44 15.11
C THR A 99 -16.44 -2.40 13.80
N VAL A 100 -16.64 -1.21 13.23
CA VAL A 100 -17.32 -1.01 11.94
C VAL A 100 -16.69 -1.84 10.81
N PHE A 101 -15.36 -1.97 10.79
CA PHE A 101 -14.69 -2.76 9.76
C PHE A 101 -15.02 -4.25 9.87
N ARG A 102 -15.01 -4.80 11.10
CA ARG A 102 -15.43 -6.19 11.36
C ARG A 102 -16.88 -6.42 10.94
N ARG A 103 -17.77 -5.48 11.28
CA ARG A 103 -19.18 -5.56 10.89
C ARG A 103 -19.32 -5.67 9.37
N TYR A 104 -18.64 -4.81 8.61
CA TYR A 104 -18.69 -4.89 7.15
C TYR A 104 -18.05 -6.17 6.58
N VAL A 105 -17.00 -6.72 7.21
CA VAL A 105 -16.48 -8.05 6.84
C VAL A 105 -17.56 -9.11 6.95
N GLU A 106 -18.31 -9.11 8.05
CA GLU A 106 -19.40 -10.07 8.30
C GLU A 106 -20.57 -9.84 7.34
N ASP A 107 -21.00 -8.59 7.14
CA ASP A 107 -22.15 -8.22 6.31
C ASP A 107 -21.91 -8.41 4.80
N LEU A 108 -20.65 -8.37 4.35
CA LEU A 108 -20.29 -8.43 2.92
C LEU A 108 -19.64 -9.76 2.52
N TYR A 109 -19.40 -10.66 3.48
CA TYR A 109 -18.64 -11.90 3.27
C TYR A 109 -19.11 -12.70 2.06
N ASP A 110 -20.43 -12.89 1.92
CA ASP A 110 -21.10 -13.71 0.91
C ASP A 110 -21.68 -12.90 -0.26
N LYS A 111 -21.45 -11.58 -0.30
CA LYS A 111 -22.05 -10.70 -1.29
C LYS A 111 -21.06 -10.42 -2.43
N PRO A 112 -21.38 -10.85 -3.67
CA PRO A 112 -20.56 -10.50 -4.82
C PRO A 112 -20.68 -9.00 -5.13
N ARG A 113 -19.57 -8.35 -5.50
CA ARG A 113 -19.51 -6.91 -5.75
C ARG A 113 -18.60 -6.58 -6.92
N ALA A 114 -18.87 -5.48 -7.62
CA ALA A 114 -17.99 -4.94 -8.64
C ALA A 114 -17.44 -3.58 -8.19
N LEU A 115 -16.20 -3.58 -7.69
CA LEU A 115 -15.59 -2.41 -7.06
C LEU A 115 -14.66 -1.63 -8.01
N ASN A 116 -14.03 -2.33 -8.96
CA ASN A 116 -13.18 -1.77 -10.01
C ASN A 116 -13.69 -2.26 -11.38
N LEU A 117 -13.96 -1.33 -12.30
CA LEU A 117 -14.64 -1.64 -13.57
C LEU A 117 -15.95 -2.42 -13.31
N GLU A 118 -16.16 -3.52 -14.02
CA GLU A 118 -17.26 -4.49 -13.81
C GLU A 118 -16.72 -5.86 -13.33
N MET A 119 -15.48 -5.87 -12.83
CA MET A 119 -14.82 -7.09 -12.37
C MET A 119 -15.48 -7.55 -11.08
N LEU A 120 -15.90 -8.82 -11.07
CA LEU A 120 -16.68 -9.37 -9.97
C LEU A 120 -15.75 -9.93 -8.88
N SER A 121 -15.75 -9.28 -7.74
CA SER A 121 -15.24 -9.83 -6.49
C SER A 121 -16.27 -10.83 -5.95
N GLU A 122 -15.95 -12.12 -6.02
CA GLU A 122 -16.87 -13.19 -5.64
C GLU A 122 -17.16 -13.19 -4.13
N GLY A 123 -18.44 -13.36 -3.79
CA GLY A 123 -18.87 -13.61 -2.41
C GLY A 123 -18.42 -14.99 -1.94
N ALA A 124 -18.11 -15.12 -0.66
CA ALA A 124 -17.66 -16.35 0.00
C ALA A 124 -16.47 -17.04 -0.70
N SER A 125 -15.62 -16.27 -1.40
CA SER A 125 -14.39 -16.77 -1.99
C SER A 125 -13.46 -17.34 -0.90
N TRP A 126 -12.53 -18.20 -1.30
CA TRP A 126 -11.57 -18.78 -0.36
C TRP A 126 -10.58 -17.72 0.17
N GLN A 127 -10.34 -16.64 -0.59
CA GLN A 127 -9.63 -15.44 -0.14
C GLN A 127 -10.41 -14.74 0.98
N ASN A 128 -11.72 -14.54 0.81
CA ASN A 128 -12.58 -13.94 1.84
C ASN A 128 -12.61 -14.83 3.09
N ALA A 129 -12.62 -16.15 2.93
CA ALA A 129 -12.53 -17.09 4.04
C ALA A 129 -11.18 -16.96 4.78
N LEU A 130 -10.06 -16.85 4.06
CA LEU A 130 -8.75 -16.62 4.69
C LEU A 130 -8.70 -15.28 5.43
N ALA A 131 -9.24 -14.20 4.84
CA ALA A 131 -9.35 -12.90 5.50
C ALA A 131 -10.19 -12.95 6.78
N ARG A 132 -11.34 -13.64 6.73
CA ARG A 132 -12.22 -13.82 7.90
C ARG A 132 -11.56 -14.65 8.99
N PHE A 133 -10.84 -15.72 8.63
CA PHE A 133 -10.02 -16.48 9.57
C PHE A 133 -8.96 -15.62 10.25
N ARG A 134 -8.17 -14.86 9.47
CA ARG A 134 -7.13 -13.96 10.02
C ARG A 134 -7.70 -12.92 10.99
N MET A 135 -8.94 -12.49 10.76
CA MET A 135 -9.64 -11.53 11.61
C MET A 135 -10.19 -12.17 12.89
N SER A 136 -10.90 -13.30 12.78
CA SER A 136 -11.68 -13.87 13.88
C SER A 136 -11.01 -15.04 14.60
N GLY A 137 -10.08 -15.73 13.96
CA GLY A 137 -9.44 -16.96 14.45
C GLY A 137 -10.33 -18.21 14.36
N GLU A 138 -11.51 -18.11 13.77
CA GLU A 138 -12.46 -19.23 13.71
C GLU A 138 -12.04 -20.28 12.68
N ALA A 139 -11.77 -21.51 13.15
CA ALA A 139 -11.24 -22.60 12.34
C ALA A 139 -12.11 -22.98 11.11
N GLN A 140 -13.43 -22.74 11.16
CA GLN A 140 -14.32 -22.99 10.02
C GLN A 140 -13.95 -22.19 8.77
N PHE A 141 -13.47 -20.96 8.93
CA PHE A 141 -13.07 -20.13 7.79
C PHE A 141 -11.73 -20.57 7.21
N LEU A 142 -10.79 -21.03 8.04
CA LEU A 142 -9.56 -21.65 7.52
C LEU A 142 -9.87 -22.95 6.76
N ALA A 143 -10.77 -23.78 7.29
CA ALA A 143 -11.21 -25.00 6.60
C ALA A 143 -11.87 -24.66 5.24
N GLY A 144 -12.72 -23.63 5.20
CA GLY A 144 -13.33 -23.13 3.97
C GLY A 144 -12.31 -22.60 2.96
N ALA A 145 -11.31 -21.84 3.43
CA ALA A 145 -10.21 -21.34 2.59
C ALA A 145 -9.41 -22.49 1.96
N LYS A 146 -9.02 -23.48 2.78
CA LYS A 146 -8.32 -24.69 2.33
C LYS A 146 -9.12 -25.46 1.29
N ALA A 147 -10.39 -25.76 1.58
CA ALA A 147 -11.25 -26.52 0.68
C ALA A 147 -11.47 -25.79 -0.67
N GLY A 148 -11.62 -24.47 -0.65
CA GLY A 148 -11.75 -23.67 -1.87
C GLY A 148 -10.45 -23.59 -2.67
N ALA A 149 -9.31 -23.44 -2.00
CA ALA A 149 -7.99 -23.48 -2.64
C ALA A 149 -7.70 -24.86 -3.24
N ASP A 150 -8.07 -25.95 -2.58
CA ASP A 150 -7.90 -27.31 -3.11
C ASP A 150 -8.69 -27.53 -4.41
N ARG A 151 -9.95 -27.06 -4.46
CA ARG A 151 -10.74 -27.06 -5.71
C ARG A 151 -10.08 -26.20 -6.79
N TYR A 152 -9.57 -25.02 -6.41
CA TYR A 152 -8.89 -24.13 -7.34
C TYR A 152 -7.62 -24.76 -7.92
N ILE A 153 -6.79 -25.42 -7.09
CA ILE A 153 -5.58 -26.13 -7.54
C ILE A 153 -5.95 -27.24 -8.52
N ALA A 154 -6.96 -28.05 -8.22
CA ALA A 154 -7.43 -29.10 -9.13
C ALA A 154 -7.84 -28.54 -10.50
N ALA A 155 -8.54 -27.39 -10.51
CA ALA A 155 -9.07 -26.78 -11.73
C ALA A 155 -8.05 -25.97 -12.54
N ARG A 156 -7.16 -25.19 -11.89
CA ARG A 156 -6.32 -24.17 -12.55
C ARG A 156 -4.82 -24.47 -12.51
N ILE A 157 -4.39 -25.45 -11.72
CA ILE A 157 -2.97 -25.88 -11.64
C ILE A 157 -2.81 -27.30 -12.19
N ALA A 158 -3.54 -28.28 -11.64
CA ALA A 158 -3.43 -29.67 -12.03
C ALA A 158 -3.99 -29.97 -13.43
N THR A 159 -4.86 -29.08 -13.93
CA THR A 159 -5.49 -29.20 -15.25
C THR A 159 -4.94 -28.10 -16.17
N PRO A 160 -4.26 -28.47 -17.27
CA PRO A 160 -3.82 -27.51 -18.29
C PRO A 160 -4.98 -26.70 -18.85
N GLN A 161 -4.71 -25.43 -19.12
CA GLN A 161 -5.73 -24.48 -19.51
C GLN A 161 -5.85 -24.46 -21.03
N THR A 162 -7.07 -24.66 -21.52
CA THR A 162 -7.36 -24.72 -22.96
C THR A 162 -7.88 -23.40 -23.51
N ASP A 163 -8.36 -22.51 -22.64
CA ASP A 163 -8.81 -21.16 -22.95
C ASP A 163 -8.65 -20.23 -21.72
N PHE A 164 -9.10 -18.98 -21.85
CA PHE A 164 -9.09 -17.95 -20.81
C PHE A 164 -10.48 -17.31 -20.60
N ALA A 165 -11.55 -18.08 -20.78
CA ALA A 165 -12.91 -17.57 -20.57
C ALA A 165 -13.16 -17.15 -19.10
N ASP A 166 -12.42 -17.75 -18.16
CA ASP A 166 -12.47 -17.45 -16.72
C ASP A 166 -11.94 -16.06 -16.36
N VAL A 167 -11.10 -15.46 -17.22
CA VAL A 167 -10.58 -14.09 -17.07
C VAL A 167 -11.70 -13.04 -17.18
N ARG A 168 -12.78 -13.36 -17.91
CA ARG A 168 -13.94 -12.47 -18.13
C ARG A 168 -13.54 -11.09 -18.67
N ILE A 169 -12.84 -11.07 -19.80
CA ILE A 169 -12.32 -9.84 -20.43
C ILE A 169 -13.40 -8.78 -20.63
N GLY A 170 -14.59 -9.17 -21.10
CA GLY A 170 -15.73 -8.25 -21.29
C GLY A 170 -16.28 -7.61 -20.00
N ARG A 171 -15.80 -8.02 -18.83
CA ARG A 171 -16.13 -7.42 -17.51
C ARG A 171 -14.93 -6.73 -16.86
N GLY A 172 -13.82 -6.55 -17.57
CA GLY A 172 -12.66 -5.79 -17.11
C GLY A 172 -11.45 -6.60 -16.67
N GLY A 173 -11.51 -7.93 -16.72
CA GLY A 173 -10.31 -8.78 -16.56
C GLY A 173 -9.35 -8.59 -17.73
N GLN A 174 -8.07 -8.34 -17.45
CA GLN A 174 -7.12 -8.01 -18.52
C GLN A 174 -5.65 -8.14 -18.08
N PHE A 175 -5.38 -8.12 -16.79
CA PHE A 175 -4.03 -8.09 -16.23
C PHE A 175 -3.45 -9.49 -16.16
N TRP A 176 -2.12 -9.62 -16.19
CA TRP A 176 -1.46 -10.92 -16.17
C TRP A 176 -1.78 -11.77 -14.93
N THR A 177 -2.16 -11.13 -13.82
CA THR A 177 -2.68 -11.80 -12.62
C THR A 177 -4.05 -12.44 -12.79
N ASP A 178 -4.84 -12.00 -13.78
CA ASP A 178 -6.12 -12.62 -14.14
C ASP A 178 -5.88 -13.88 -15.00
N TYR A 179 -4.86 -13.86 -15.86
CA TYR A 179 -4.51 -14.99 -16.75
C TYR A 179 -3.68 -16.06 -16.05
N ALA A 180 -2.75 -15.66 -15.19
CA ALA A 180 -1.95 -16.59 -14.39
C ALA A 180 -2.81 -17.19 -13.27
N PRO A 181 -2.44 -18.39 -12.76
CA PRO A 181 -3.06 -18.88 -11.54
C PRO A 181 -2.86 -17.90 -10.37
N LYS A 182 -3.75 -17.94 -9.37
CA LYS A 182 -3.75 -17.10 -8.16
C LYS A 182 -2.61 -17.44 -7.19
N TRP A 183 -1.38 -17.37 -7.70
CA TRP A 183 -0.18 -17.85 -7.02
C TRP A 183 0.19 -17.00 -5.81
N ILE A 184 -0.13 -15.71 -5.81
CA ILE A 184 0.02 -14.83 -4.65
C ILE A 184 -0.91 -15.28 -3.52
N ASP A 185 -2.19 -15.51 -3.80
CA ASP A 185 -3.16 -15.96 -2.81
C ASP A 185 -2.83 -17.37 -2.28
N LEU A 186 -2.31 -18.25 -3.14
CA LEU A 186 -1.83 -19.58 -2.73
C LEU A 186 -0.60 -19.49 -1.83
N LEU A 187 0.31 -18.55 -2.11
CA LEU A 187 1.46 -18.28 -1.25
C LEU A 187 1.02 -17.71 0.11
N GLU A 188 0.03 -16.81 0.13
CA GLU A 188 -0.57 -16.31 1.38
C GLU A 188 -1.16 -17.44 2.22
N LEU A 189 -1.81 -18.43 1.59
CA LEU A 189 -2.36 -19.60 2.28
C LEU A 189 -1.26 -20.56 2.75
N TYR A 190 -0.19 -20.77 1.97
CA TYR A 190 1.00 -21.49 2.43
C TYR A 190 1.61 -20.81 3.65
N GLU A 191 1.75 -19.49 3.65
CA GLU A 191 2.38 -18.80 4.76
C GLU A 191 1.54 -18.87 6.05
N GLU A 192 0.22 -18.98 5.92
CA GLU A 192 -0.71 -19.20 7.03
C GLU A 192 -0.67 -20.65 7.56
N THR A 193 -0.64 -21.65 6.66
CA THR A 193 -0.85 -23.07 7.00
C THR A 193 0.42 -23.90 7.07
N LYS A 194 1.48 -23.46 6.39
CA LYS A 194 2.71 -24.20 6.09
C LYS A 194 2.48 -25.53 5.35
N GLU A 195 1.33 -25.73 4.71
CA GLU A 195 1.05 -26.94 3.94
C GLU A 195 1.73 -26.90 2.57
N GLN A 196 2.63 -27.85 2.32
CA GLN A 196 3.49 -27.91 1.13
C GLN A 196 2.74 -27.81 -0.20
N LYS A 197 1.55 -28.43 -0.31
CA LYS A 197 0.73 -28.40 -1.53
C LYS A 197 0.40 -26.98 -2.02
N TYR A 198 0.24 -26.02 -1.10
CA TYR A 198 -0.03 -24.63 -1.47
C TYR A 198 1.24 -23.92 -1.95
N LEU A 199 2.40 -24.25 -1.37
CA LEU A 199 3.69 -23.75 -1.85
C LEU A 199 3.99 -24.26 -3.27
N ASP A 200 3.79 -25.56 -3.50
CA ASP A 200 4.03 -26.18 -4.81
C ASP A 200 3.11 -25.56 -5.87
N ALA A 201 1.83 -25.36 -5.54
CA ALA A 201 0.87 -24.71 -6.43
C ALA A 201 1.20 -23.23 -6.68
N ALA A 202 1.63 -22.48 -5.65
CA ALA A 202 2.11 -21.11 -5.81
C ALA A 202 3.34 -21.05 -6.71
N ALA A 203 4.31 -21.96 -6.55
CA ALA A 203 5.48 -22.05 -7.39
C ALA A 203 5.13 -22.35 -8.86
N ALA A 204 4.21 -23.29 -9.10
CA ALA A 204 3.74 -23.61 -10.44
C ALA A 204 3.04 -22.40 -11.11
N GLY A 205 2.14 -21.73 -10.38
CA GLY A 205 1.45 -20.55 -10.90
C GLY A 205 2.39 -19.36 -11.14
N ALA A 206 3.37 -19.15 -10.25
CA ALA A 206 4.38 -18.12 -10.43
C ALA A 206 5.25 -18.39 -11.67
N LYS A 207 5.63 -19.63 -11.95
CA LYS A 207 6.35 -19.99 -13.19
C LYS A 207 5.55 -19.61 -14.44
N LEU A 208 4.24 -19.87 -14.46
CA LEU A 208 3.39 -19.41 -15.56
C LEU A 208 3.35 -17.89 -15.66
N TYR A 209 3.29 -17.17 -14.52
CA TYR A 209 3.36 -15.71 -14.52
C TYR A 209 4.67 -15.19 -15.12
N THR A 210 5.81 -15.87 -14.91
CA THR A 210 7.10 -15.43 -15.47
C THR A 210 7.14 -15.44 -17.00
N ALA A 211 6.21 -16.14 -17.68
CA ALA A 211 6.08 -16.06 -19.14
C ALA A 211 5.69 -14.66 -19.63
N TYR A 212 5.13 -13.82 -18.77
CA TYR A 212 4.78 -12.43 -19.07
C TYR A 212 5.90 -11.44 -18.70
N VAL A 213 7.02 -11.92 -18.16
CA VAL A 213 8.17 -11.08 -17.76
C VAL A 213 9.16 -10.99 -18.91
N TRP A 214 9.71 -9.80 -19.15
CA TRP A 214 10.81 -9.63 -20.09
C TRP A 214 12.07 -10.34 -19.58
N LEU A 215 12.42 -11.43 -20.25
CA LEU A 215 13.66 -12.19 -20.04
C LEU A 215 14.60 -12.11 -21.26
N GLN A 216 14.15 -11.42 -22.31
CA GLN A 216 14.88 -11.17 -23.55
C GLN A 216 14.60 -9.72 -24.03
N PRO A 217 15.50 -9.12 -24.83
CA PRO A 217 16.80 -9.65 -25.29
C PRO A 217 17.87 -9.64 -24.19
N VAL A 218 18.99 -10.33 -24.45
CA VAL A 218 20.18 -10.24 -23.58
C VAL A 218 20.63 -8.78 -23.48
N ILE A 219 20.86 -8.32 -22.26
CA ILE A 219 21.38 -6.97 -22.01
C ILE A 219 22.82 -6.92 -22.54
N PRO A 220 23.15 -5.99 -23.46
CA PRO A 220 24.52 -5.85 -23.96
C PRO A 220 25.51 -5.55 -22.84
N ALA A 221 26.75 -6.03 -22.97
CA ALA A 221 27.83 -5.64 -22.07
C ALA A 221 28.25 -4.18 -22.31
N GLY A 222 28.66 -3.49 -21.25
CA GLY A 222 29.14 -2.11 -21.32
C GLY A 222 28.03 -1.07 -21.32
N ASP A 223 28.29 0.04 -22.01
CA ASP A 223 27.43 1.22 -22.00
C ASP A 223 26.59 1.35 -23.28
N THR A 224 25.46 2.07 -23.16
CA THR A 224 24.62 2.53 -24.26
C THR A 224 24.39 4.03 -24.16
N VAL A 225 24.28 4.71 -25.30
CA VAL A 225 23.94 6.14 -25.36
C VAL A 225 22.42 6.31 -25.28
N VAL A 226 21.98 7.16 -24.36
CA VAL A 226 20.56 7.52 -24.16
C VAL A 226 20.35 9.03 -24.25
N ASN A 227 19.08 9.45 -24.42
CA ASN A 227 18.67 10.85 -24.60
C ASN A 227 19.37 11.53 -25.79
N LYS A 228 19.45 10.82 -26.92
CA LYS A 228 20.19 11.27 -28.10
C LYS A 228 19.68 12.65 -28.56
N GLY A 229 20.58 13.58 -28.81
CA GLY A 229 20.22 14.95 -29.21
C GLY A 229 19.64 15.83 -28.09
N GLY A 230 19.73 15.41 -26.82
CA GLY A 230 19.37 16.25 -25.67
C GLY A 230 17.87 16.32 -25.33
N GLU A 231 17.07 15.43 -25.93
CA GLU A 231 15.62 15.33 -25.74
C GLU A 231 15.21 13.87 -25.53
N VAL A 232 14.05 13.70 -24.86
CA VAL A 232 13.37 12.42 -24.69
C VAL A 232 11.96 12.55 -25.27
N GLY A 233 11.57 11.58 -26.09
CA GLY A 233 10.33 11.54 -26.86
C GLY A 233 9.06 11.57 -26.02
N LYS A 234 7.93 11.78 -26.70
CA LYS A 234 6.61 11.98 -26.08
C LYS A 234 5.80 10.69 -26.17
N TYR A 235 5.94 9.81 -25.18
CA TYR A 235 5.27 8.50 -25.22
C TYR A 235 4.17 8.34 -24.16
N SER A 236 4.00 9.33 -23.27
CA SER A 236 2.97 9.27 -22.23
C SER A 236 1.55 9.26 -22.82
N TYR A 237 0.84 8.14 -22.62
CA TYR A 237 -0.57 8.02 -23.00
C TYR A 237 -1.46 9.08 -22.31
N GLY A 238 -1.15 9.43 -21.05
CA GLY A 238 -1.88 10.42 -20.27
C GLY A 238 -1.85 11.83 -20.88
N ASN A 239 -0.94 12.09 -21.82
CA ASN A 239 -0.78 13.40 -22.45
C ASN A 239 -1.59 13.60 -23.72
N ARG A 240 -2.38 12.61 -24.14
CA ARG A 240 -3.32 12.73 -25.27
C ARG A 240 -4.30 13.90 -25.15
N TRP A 241 -4.54 14.37 -23.93
CA TRP A 241 -5.42 15.51 -23.63
C TRP A 241 -4.69 16.86 -23.59
N LEU A 242 -3.36 16.87 -23.64
CA LEU A 242 -2.58 18.10 -23.59
C LEU A 242 -2.49 18.72 -24.98
N GLU A 243 -2.71 20.03 -25.06
CA GLU A 243 -2.43 20.79 -26.26
C GLU A 243 -0.91 20.93 -26.45
N ASN A 244 -0.39 20.42 -27.58
CA ASN A 244 1.01 20.53 -27.98
C ASN A 244 2.04 20.15 -26.89
N PRO A 245 2.04 18.89 -26.38
CA PRO A 245 3.01 18.45 -25.38
C PRO A 245 4.43 18.59 -25.93
N GLN A 246 5.39 19.00 -25.10
CA GLN A 246 6.79 19.18 -25.51
C GLN A 246 7.66 17.99 -25.10
N ALA A 247 8.72 17.71 -25.85
CA ALA A 247 9.68 16.66 -25.47
C ALA A 247 10.40 17.08 -24.18
N MET A 248 10.78 16.11 -23.35
CA MET A 248 11.52 16.43 -22.12
C MET A 248 12.98 16.68 -22.45
N ARG A 249 13.56 17.75 -21.91
CA ARG A 249 15.01 18.01 -22.01
C ARG A 249 15.77 17.06 -21.09
N ALA A 250 16.70 16.31 -21.65
CA ALA A 250 17.62 15.46 -20.90
C ALA A 250 18.95 15.37 -21.66
N PRO A 251 20.11 15.65 -21.03
CA PRO A 251 21.38 15.58 -21.73
C PRO A 251 21.65 14.16 -22.21
N GLU A 252 22.21 14.09 -23.43
CA GLU A 252 22.77 12.86 -23.97
C GLU A 252 23.85 12.34 -23.01
N GLN A 253 23.83 11.03 -22.76
CA GLN A 253 24.75 10.40 -21.82
C GLN A 253 25.00 8.94 -22.19
N SER A 254 26.22 8.48 -21.93
CA SER A 254 26.61 7.07 -21.94
C SER A 254 26.33 6.47 -20.57
N VAL A 255 25.54 5.39 -20.50
CA VAL A 255 25.17 4.72 -19.25
C VAL A 255 25.29 3.20 -19.40
N PRO A 256 25.58 2.44 -18.33
CA PRO A 256 25.57 0.99 -18.40
C PRO A 256 24.25 0.46 -18.94
N ALA A 257 24.28 -0.42 -19.94
CA ALA A 257 23.08 -0.86 -20.66
C ALA A 257 22.04 -1.51 -19.74
N TRP A 258 22.48 -2.19 -18.67
CA TRP A 258 21.58 -2.79 -17.69
C TRP A 258 20.70 -1.76 -16.97
N ARG A 259 21.16 -0.51 -16.83
CA ARG A 259 20.47 0.53 -16.06
C ARG A 259 19.14 0.96 -16.70
N VAL A 260 19.03 0.83 -18.01
CA VAL A 260 17.84 1.21 -18.80
C VAL A 260 17.08 0.01 -19.34
N SER A 261 17.48 -1.20 -18.93
CA SER A 261 16.87 -2.45 -19.37
C SER A 261 15.46 -2.65 -18.82
N GLN A 262 14.57 -3.21 -19.65
CA GLN A 262 13.22 -3.64 -19.24
C GLN A 262 13.21 -5.06 -18.62
N ILE A 263 14.35 -5.76 -18.59
CA ILE A 263 14.42 -7.14 -18.08
C ILE A 263 13.94 -7.22 -16.64
N GLY A 264 13.07 -8.19 -16.36
CA GLY A 264 12.45 -8.36 -15.06
C GLY A 264 11.16 -7.56 -14.86
N LEU A 265 10.74 -6.72 -15.82
CA LEU A 265 9.44 -6.04 -15.84
C LEU A 265 8.43 -6.81 -16.69
N THR A 266 7.14 -6.50 -16.56
CA THR A 266 6.07 -7.01 -17.44
C THR A 266 5.46 -5.86 -18.25
N PRO A 267 4.89 -6.11 -19.45
CA PRO A 267 3.85 -5.22 -19.95
C PRO A 267 2.70 -5.11 -18.93
N GLU A 268 1.81 -4.13 -19.07
CA GLU A 268 0.70 -3.96 -18.12
C GLU A 268 -0.31 -5.10 -18.16
N ALA A 269 -0.87 -5.35 -19.35
CA ALA A 269 -2.03 -6.21 -19.53
C ALA A 269 -2.15 -6.68 -20.99
N SER A 270 -2.98 -7.69 -21.20
CA SER A 270 -3.31 -8.26 -22.52
C SER A 270 -3.88 -7.24 -23.52
N THR A 271 -4.47 -6.15 -23.04
CA THR A 271 -5.14 -5.11 -23.83
C THR A 271 -4.30 -3.85 -24.03
N THR A 272 -3.18 -3.71 -23.30
CA THR A 272 -2.37 -2.49 -23.25
C THR A 272 -0.86 -2.74 -23.33
N PHE A 273 -0.45 -3.96 -23.68
CA PHE A 273 0.97 -4.36 -23.72
C PHE A 273 1.82 -3.56 -24.72
N ASP A 274 1.20 -2.99 -25.75
CA ASP A 274 1.86 -2.19 -26.78
C ASP A 274 2.14 -0.76 -26.30
N ILE A 275 1.20 -0.15 -25.57
CA ILE A 275 1.32 1.21 -25.01
C ILE A 275 2.06 1.25 -23.68
N ASN A 276 1.95 0.19 -22.87
CA ASN A 276 2.60 0.05 -21.57
C ASN A 276 3.50 -1.20 -21.54
N PRO A 277 4.63 -1.20 -22.30
CA PRO A 277 5.40 -2.40 -22.55
C PRO A 277 6.21 -2.87 -21.33
N ALA A 278 6.50 -2.01 -20.37
CA ALA A 278 7.29 -2.38 -19.19
C ALA A 278 6.91 -1.53 -17.97
N VAL A 279 6.02 -2.05 -17.13
CA VAL A 279 5.47 -1.38 -15.95
C VAL A 279 6.41 -1.47 -14.74
N LEU A 280 6.53 -0.37 -14.00
CA LEU A 280 7.41 -0.22 -12.82
C LEU A 280 6.71 -0.56 -11.49
N LEU A 281 5.40 -0.82 -11.50
CA LEU A 281 4.61 -1.31 -10.37
C LEU A 281 4.69 -2.84 -10.24
N THR A 282 5.89 -3.34 -9.99
CA THR A 282 6.22 -4.77 -10.00
C THR A 282 5.87 -5.49 -8.70
N HIS A 283 4.59 -5.41 -8.30
CA HIS A 283 4.08 -5.94 -7.03
C HIS A 283 4.36 -7.44 -6.81
N TYR A 284 4.58 -8.22 -7.87
CA TYR A 284 5.03 -9.61 -7.78
C TYR A 284 6.42 -9.78 -7.17
N ALA A 285 7.29 -8.76 -7.21
CA ALA A 285 8.71 -8.90 -6.86
C ALA A 285 8.91 -9.36 -5.41
N ALA A 286 8.23 -8.74 -4.44
CA ALA A 286 8.35 -9.13 -3.04
C ALA A 286 7.83 -10.56 -2.78
N TYR A 287 6.74 -10.95 -3.46
CA TYR A 287 6.21 -12.32 -3.37
C TYR A 287 7.15 -13.35 -4.00
N MET A 288 7.73 -13.05 -5.17
CA MET A 288 8.73 -13.91 -5.81
C MET A 288 10.00 -14.04 -4.97
N LEU A 289 10.41 -12.98 -4.27
CA LEU A 289 11.55 -13.04 -3.35
C LEU A 289 11.29 -14.01 -2.19
N ARG A 290 10.11 -13.92 -1.55
CA ARG A 290 9.68 -14.87 -0.51
C ARG A 290 9.51 -16.29 -1.06
N LEU A 291 8.93 -16.44 -2.24
CA LEU A 291 8.76 -17.72 -2.91
C LEU A 291 10.13 -18.38 -3.16
N SER A 292 11.10 -17.61 -3.67
CA SER A 292 12.48 -18.06 -3.86
C SER A 292 13.09 -18.62 -2.58
N TYR A 293 12.86 -17.95 -1.45
CA TYR A 293 13.30 -18.43 -0.13
C TYR A 293 12.65 -19.76 0.25
N TYR A 294 11.32 -19.88 0.12
CA TYR A 294 10.62 -21.10 0.51
C TYR A 294 10.88 -22.29 -0.42
N THR A 295 11.11 -22.06 -1.71
CA THR A 295 11.34 -23.12 -2.70
C THR A 295 12.83 -23.37 -2.96
N ASN A 296 13.72 -22.53 -2.44
CA ASN A 296 15.14 -22.48 -2.81
C ASN A 296 15.36 -22.37 -4.33
N ASP A 297 14.47 -21.66 -5.04
CA ASP A 297 14.55 -21.47 -6.50
C ASP A 297 15.03 -20.05 -6.81
N ARG A 298 16.31 -19.93 -7.18
CA ARG A 298 16.97 -18.65 -7.44
C ARG A 298 16.36 -17.89 -8.63
N PHE A 299 15.67 -18.57 -9.54
CA PHE A 299 15.04 -17.93 -10.69
C PHE A 299 14.07 -16.82 -10.27
N PHE A 300 13.24 -17.07 -9.25
CA PHE A 300 12.33 -16.07 -8.72
C PHE A 300 13.06 -14.89 -8.04
N HIS A 301 14.16 -15.16 -7.32
CA HIS A 301 14.99 -14.11 -6.73
C HIS A 301 15.56 -13.18 -7.81
N ASP A 302 16.11 -13.74 -8.89
CA ASP A 302 16.75 -12.95 -9.94
C ASP A 302 15.73 -12.09 -10.70
N ILE A 303 14.51 -12.59 -10.95
CA ILE A 303 13.39 -11.80 -11.49
C ILE A 303 12.99 -10.69 -10.51
N ALA A 304 12.73 -11.02 -9.24
CA ALA A 304 12.33 -10.03 -8.24
C ALA A 304 13.35 -8.90 -8.10
N ARG A 305 14.64 -9.25 -8.05
CA ARG A 305 15.73 -8.30 -7.90
C ARG A 305 15.86 -7.38 -9.10
N SER A 306 15.84 -7.94 -10.32
CA SER A 306 15.92 -7.18 -11.56
C SER A 306 14.73 -6.23 -11.76
N ALA A 307 13.58 -6.53 -11.17
CA ALA A 307 12.37 -5.70 -11.23
C ALA A 307 12.42 -4.43 -10.35
N ILE A 308 13.34 -4.35 -9.37
CA ILE A 308 13.34 -3.29 -8.34
C ILE A 308 14.68 -2.56 -8.22
N VAL A 309 15.77 -3.30 -8.04
CA VAL A 309 17.04 -2.71 -7.56
C VAL A 309 17.68 -1.83 -8.63
N GLY A 310 17.98 -0.57 -8.27
CA GLY A 310 18.72 0.37 -9.11
C GLY A 310 17.91 1.10 -10.19
N ARG A 311 16.59 0.92 -10.23
CA ARG A 311 15.73 1.47 -11.29
C ARG A 311 15.31 2.93 -11.11
N TYR A 312 15.19 3.40 -9.87
CA TYR A 312 14.64 4.72 -9.59
C TYR A 312 15.06 5.26 -8.23
N ALA A 313 15.17 6.58 -8.11
CA ALA A 313 15.47 7.29 -6.87
C ALA A 313 14.22 7.92 -6.23
N ASN A 314 13.11 8.01 -6.96
CA ASN A 314 11.81 8.53 -6.54
C ASN A 314 10.72 7.91 -7.43
N TYR A 315 9.44 8.26 -7.24
CA TYR A 315 8.35 7.73 -8.07
C TYR A 315 8.62 7.97 -9.57
N PRO A 316 8.85 6.91 -10.37
CA PRO A 316 9.35 7.04 -11.72
C PRO A 316 8.23 7.20 -12.77
N GLY A 317 6.98 7.33 -12.34
CA GLY A 317 5.81 7.13 -13.19
C GLY A 317 5.48 5.65 -13.36
N TYR A 318 4.66 5.36 -14.37
CA TYR A 318 4.00 4.08 -14.52
C TYR A 318 4.86 3.02 -15.22
N ASP A 319 5.50 3.40 -16.33
CA ASP A 319 6.10 2.48 -17.29
C ASP A 319 7.38 3.03 -17.93
N ILE A 320 8.11 2.18 -18.65
CA ILE A 320 9.21 2.57 -19.54
C ILE A 320 8.66 2.59 -20.97
N SER A 321 8.36 3.77 -21.49
CA SER A 321 7.64 3.96 -22.75
C SER A 321 8.60 4.30 -23.90
N GLY A 322 8.49 3.60 -25.04
CA GLY A 322 9.08 3.99 -26.34
C GLY A 322 10.60 3.91 -26.48
N GLU A 323 11.37 4.57 -25.64
CA GLU A 323 12.83 4.63 -25.72
C GLU A 323 13.53 4.49 -24.37
N TYR A 324 14.78 4.04 -24.38
CA TYR A 324 15.61 3.91 -23.19
C TYR A 324 16.09 5.29 -22.70
N THR A 325 15.81 5.60 -21.43
CA THR A 325 16.22 6.85 -20.78
C THR A 325 16.55 6.63 -19.31
N THR A 326 17.32 7.54 -18.72
CA THR A 326 17.53 7.63 -17.27
C THR A 326 16.67 8.71 -16.61
N LEU A 327 15.86 9.43 -17.39
CA LEU A 327 15.13 10.60 -16.94
C LEU A 327 14.12 10.28 -15.83
N ASN A 328 13.34 9.20 -16.01
CA ASN A 328 12.34 8.74 -15.04
C ASN A 328 12.95 8.21 -13.73
N ALA A 329 14.21 7.81 -13.74
CA ALA A 329 14.92 7.32 -12.54
C ALA A 329 15.39 8.45 -11.60
N ARG A 330 15.31 9.71 -12.02
CA ARG A 330 15.88 10.85 -11.28
C ARG A 330 15.01 11.25 -10.08
N PRO A 331 15.63 11.76 -8.99
CA PRO A 331 14.89 12.15 -7.79
C PRO A 331 13.91 13.32 -8.04
N ASP A 332 14.23 14.19 -9.00
CA ASP A 332 13.41 15.35 -9.37
C ASP A 332 12.30 15.04 -10.37
N TYR A 333 12.24 13.82 -10.92
CA TYR A 333 11.29 13.46 -11.97
C TYR A 333 9.82 13.70 -11.55
N PRO A 334 9.30 13.14 -10.44
CA PRO A 334 7.91 13.36 -10.05
C PRO A 334 7.64 14.76 -9.47
N LEU A 335 8.66 15.62 -9.33
CA LEU A 335 8.54 16.97 -8.77
C LEU A 335 8.33 18.03 -9.86
N ARG A 336 7.82 17.62 -11.02
CA ARG A 336 7.52 18.45 -12.18
C ARG A 336 6.00 18.62 -12.35
N PRO A 337 5.54 19.72 -12.94
CA PRO A 337 4.15 19.84 -13.39
C PRO A 337 3.79 18.69 -14.35
N PHE A 338 2.56 18.18 -14.25
CA PHE A 338 2.08 17.07 -15.10
C PHE A 338 2.34 17.30 -16.59
N ARG A 339 2.07 18.52 -17.09
CA ARG A 339 2.29 18.91 -18.50
C ARG A 339 3.74 18.77 -18.99
N GLU A 340 4.70 18.67 -18.08
CA GLU A 340 6.13 18.51 -18.39
C GLU A 340 6.57 17.04 -18.33
N LEU A 341 5.72 16.13 -17.85
CA LEU A 341 5.98 14.69 -17.74
C LEU A 341 5.52 13.99 -19.02
N THR A 342 6.31 14.14 -20.08
CA THR A 342 5.93 13.69 -21.43
C THR A 342 6.48 12.34 -21.88
N TYR A 343 7.41 11.79 -21.11
CA TYR A 343 8.00 10.49 -21.40
C TYR A 343 7.04 9.32 -21.14
N ASN A 344 6.53 9.14 -19.91
CA ASN A 344 5.72 7.96 -19.54
C ASN A 344 4.41 8.32 -18.81
N GLY A 345 3.58 7.32 -18.52
CA GLY A 345 2.33 7.53 -17.79
C GLY A 345 2.54 8.02 -16.35
N ILE A 346 1.73 8.97 -15.89
CA ILE A 346 1.70 9.42 -14.49
C ILE A 346 0.30 9.25 -13.93
N TYR A 347 0.15 8.22 -13.09
CA TYR A 347 -1.08 7.93 -12.37
C TYR A 347 -0.86 8.19 -10.88
N TYR A 348 -1.48 9.24 -10.34
CA TYR A 348 -1.22 9.69 -8.98
C TYR A 348 -1.74 8.71 -7.92
N ASN A 349 -2.79 7.96 -8.22
CA ASN A 349 -3.30 6.86 -7.39
C ASN A 349 -2.28 5.71 -7.20
N HIS A 350 -1.22 5.64 -8.02
CA HIS A 350 -0.19 4.61 -7.93
C HIS A 350 1.00 5.00 -7.04
N VAL A 351 1.08 6.24 -6.54
CA VAL A 351 2.19 6.69 -5.67
C VAL A 351 2.28 5.86 -4.38
N TRP A 352 1.15 5.69 -3.66
CA TRP A 352 1.13 4.90 -2.42
C TRP A 352 1.33 3.39 -2.64
N PRO A 353 0.70 2.75 -3.64
CA PRO A 353 1.05 1.39 -4.05
C PRO A 353 2.54 1.23 -4.35
N HIS A 354 3.17 2.17 -5.04
CA HIS A 354 4.60 2.11 -5.32
C HIS A 354 5.44 2.21 -4.04
N ILE A 355 5.07 3.09 -3.09
CA ILE A 355 5.77 3.15 -1.79
C ILE A 355 5.59 1.82 -1.02
N ALA A 356 4.40 1.23 -1.03
CA ALA A 356 4.11 -0.05 -0.37
C ALA A 356 4.89 -1.21 -1.01
N LEU A 357 4.96 -1.26 -2.35
CA LEU A 357 5.80 -2.16 -3.13
C LEU A 357 7.26 -2.15 -2.63
N LEU A 358 7.85 -0.95 -2.52
CA LEU A 358 9.25 -0.82 -2.11
C LEU A 358 9.47 -1.26 -0.66
N MET A 359 8.54 -0.91 0.22
CA MET A 359 8.60 -1.31 1.62
C MET A 359 8.47 -2.83 1.78
N ASP A 360 7.54 -3.45 1.04
CA ASP A 360 7.35 -4.91 1.01
C ASP A 360 8.61 -5.61 0.48
N TYR A 361 9.18 -5.13 -0.63
CA TYR A 361 10.42 -5.68 -1.18
C TYR A 361 11.58 -5.55 -0.18
N LEU A 362 11.77 -4.38 0.43
CA LEU A 362 12.84 -4.12 1.40
C LEU A 362 12.77 -5.05 2.62
N LEU A 363 11.57 -5.21 3.20
CA LEU A 363 11.37 -6.10 4.34
C LEU A 363 11.49 -7.58 3.95
N SER A 364 11.11 -7.93 2.72
CA SER A 364 11.32 -9.27 2.18
C SER A 364 12.80 -9.56 1.94
N ASP A 365 13.56 -8.61 1.42
CA ASP A 365 15.01 -8.74 1.21
C ASP A 365 15.74 -8.94 2.55
N ALA A 366 15.32 -8.22 3.60
CA ALA A 366 15.80 -8.44 4.96
C ALA A 366 15.42 -9.84 5.49
N PHE A 367 14.16 -10.26 5.33
CA PHE A 367 13.69 -11.59 5.76
C PHE A 367 14.46 -12.72 5.06
N VAL A 368 14.60 -12.66 3.74
CA VAL A 368 15.28 -13.69 2.96
C VAL A 368 16.78 -13.73 3.26
N ARG A 369 17.47 -12.58 3.25
CA ARG A 369 18.92 -12.54 3.54
C ARG A 369 19.24 -12.94 4.98
N SER A 370 18.33 -12.64 5.91
CA SER A 370 18.47 -13.05 7.31
C SER A 370 18.11 -14.53 7.58
N ASN A 371 17.74 -15.28 6.54
CA ASN A 371 17.19 -16.64 6.66
C ASN A 371 16.02 -16.72 7.67
N GLY A 372 15.13 -15.74 7.63
CA GLY A 372 14.00 -15.61 8.56
C GLY A 372 14.36 -15.06 9.94
N GLY A 373 15.63 -14.74 10.21
CA GLY A 373 16.07 -14.16 11.47
C GLY A 373 15.50 -12.77 11.72
N ILE A 374 15.25 -11.98 10.68
CA ILE A 374 14.53 -10.71 10.77
C ILE A 374 13.15 -10.93 10.17
N ASN A 375 12.12 -10.91 11.01
CA ASN A 375 10.77 -11.27 10.59
C ASN A 375 9.75 -10.33 11.23
N PHE A 376 9.16 -9.47 10.41
CA PHE A 376 8.09 -8.58 10.83
C PHE A 376 6.75 -9.05 10.28
N PRO A 377 5.74 -9.25 11.15
CA PRO A 377 4.47 -9.79 10.70
C PRO A 377 3.73 -8.85 9.73
N PRO A 378 3.31 -9.33 8.55
CA PRO A 378 2.59 -8.54 7.55
C PRO A 378 1.06 -8.63 7.68
N ARG A 379 0.34 -7.76 7.00
CA ARG A 379 -1.04 -7.94 6.55
C ARG A 379 -1.06 -7.97 5.02
N TYR A 380 -2.09 -8.57 4.46
CA TYR A 380 -2.32 -8.58 3.01
C TYR A 380 -3.15 -7.34 2.61
N ALA A 381 -2.60 -6.49 1.76
CA ALA A 381 -3.33 -5.44 1.07
C ALA A 381 -3.66 -5.95 -0.33
N GLN A 382 -4.94 -6.26 -0.56
CA GLN A 382 -5.40 -6.78 -1.83
C GLN A 382 -5.36 -5.69 -2.91
N GLY A 383 -5.86 -4.48 -2.66
CA GLY A 383 -5.99 -3.48 -3.72
C GLY A 383 -6.88 -3.97 -4.87
N TYR A 384 -6.57 -3.56 -6.11
CA TYR A 384 -7.20 -4.06 -7.33
C TYR A 384 -6.15 -4.35 -8.41
N ALA A 385 -6.56 -5.06 -9.46
CA ALA A 385 -5.68 -5.48 -10.55
C ALA A 385 -4.50 -6.31 -10.01
N TYR A 386 -3.28 -5.85 -10.22
CA TYR A 386 -2.05 -6.50 -9.74
C TYR A 386 -1.39 -5.73 -8.57
N LEU A 387 -2.04 -4.69 -8.03
CA LEU A 387 -1.49 -3.78 -7.01
C LEU A 387 -1.54 -4.38 -5.59
N HIS A 388 -1.15 -5.65 -5.48
CA HIS A 388 -1.19 -6.45 -4.26
C HIS A 388 0.13 -6.26 -3.49
N SER A 389 0.09 -6.04 -2.18
CA SER A 389 1.33 -5.98 -1.38
C SER A 389 1.13 -6.48 0.03
N LYS A 390 2.22 -6.86 0.69
CA LYS A 390 2.23 -6.94 2.14
C LYS A 390 2.44 -5.56 2.75
N VAL A 391 1.75 -5.31 3.85
CA VAL A 391 1.82 -4.08 4.63
C VAL A 391 2.13 -4.40 6.08
N TYR A 392 2.82 -3.52 6.78
CA TYR A 392 3.46 -3.83 8.07
C TYR A 392 3.24 -2.72 9.12
N GLY A 393 3.74 -2.97 10.33
CA GLY A 393 3.85 -1.96 11.39
C GLY A 393 2.79 -2.07 12.49
N ASP A 394 1.75 -2.88 12.32
CA ASP A 394 0.67 -3.00 13.32
C ASP A 394 1.02 -3.91 14.52
N ARG A 395 2.13 -4.65 14.45
CA ARG A 395 2.60 -5.50 15.54
C ARG A 395 4.12 -5.67 15.52
N ALA A 396 4.66 -6.02 16.68
CA ALA A 396 6.08 -6.33 16.82
C ALA A 396 6.42 -7.65 16.13
N GLY A 397 7.67 -7.76 15.70
CA GLY A 397 8.27 -8.94 15.11
C GLY A 397 9.53 -9.37 15.86
N GLU A 398 10.43 -10.01 15.12
CA GLU A 398 11.65 -10.63 15.61
C GLU A 398 12.87 -10.06 14.87
N PHE A 399 13.95 -9.87 15.61
CA PHE A 399 15.26 -9.47 15.12
C PHE A 399 16.32 -10.41 15.72
N TYR A 400 16.62 -11.47 14.97
CA TYR A 400 17.37 -12.64 15.41
C TYR A 400 16.83 -13.22 16.72
N ALA A 401 17.62 -13.21 17.78
CA ALA A 401 17.23 -13.75 19.08
C ALA A 401 16.22 -12.84 19.81
N ASP A 402 16.10 -11.58 19.40
CA ASP A 402 15.31 -10.59 20.11
C ASP A 402 13.89 -10.54 19.56
N LYS A 403 12.93 -10.87 20.42
CA LYS A 403 11.50 -10.76 20.15
C LYS A 403 10.99 -9.38 20.55
N ASN A 404 9.76 -9.07 20.16
CA ASN A 404 9.07 -7.82 20.48
C ASN A 404 9.78 -6.56 19.93
N VAL A 405 10.43 -6.69 18.78
CA VAL A 405 11.02 -5.56 18.06
C VAL A 405 9.97 -4.94 17.14
N ARG A 406 9.75 -3.62 17.21
CA ARG A 406 8.82 -2.90 16.34
C ARG A 406 9.57 -2.23 15.20
N LEU A 407 9.05 -2.35 13.98
CA LEU A 407 9.55 -1.58 12.83
C LEU A 407 9.44 -0.09 13.10
N TRP A 408 10.53 0.64 12.85
CA TRP A 408 10.59 2.07 13.07
C TRP A 408 11.67 2.69 12.18
N MET A 409 11.23 3.35 11.12
CA MET A 409 12.05 3.98 10.09
C MET A 409 11.52 5.39 9.80
N PRO A 410 11.53 6.31 10.79
CA PRO A 410 11.16 7.70 10.56
C PRO A 410 12.11 8.38 9.56
N ALA A 411 11.62 9.45 8.93
CA ALA A 411 12.44 10.23 8.02
C ALA A 411 13.70 10.77 8.75
N LYS A 412 14.85 10.74 8.07
CA LYS A 412 16.14 11.22 8.60
C LYS A 412 16.63 10.45 9.85
N LEU A 413 16.23 9.19 10.03
CA LEU A 413 16.68 8.32 11.12
C LEU A 413 18.22 8.26 11.25
N LEU A 414 18.91 8.09 10.12
CA LEU A 414 20.35 7.92 10.04
C LEU A 414 20.91 8.42 8.71
N ARG A 415 22.24 8.49 8.61
CA ARG A 415 22.99 8.66 7.36
C ARG A 415 23.95 7.50 7.15
N THR A 416 24.10 7.09 5.91
CA THR A 416 25.17 6.19 5.44
C THR A 416 26.03 6.93 4.40
N ASP A 417 27.28 6.51 4.23
CA ASP A 417 28.16 6.99 3.17
C ASP A 417 28.28 6.03 1.97
N GLU A 418 27.46 4.98 1.96
CA GLU A 418 27.40 3.98 0.89
C GLU A 418 25.96 3.84 0.39
N ILE A 419 25.76 4.13 -0.90
CA ILE A 419 24.46 4.06 -1.57
C ILE A 419 24.01 2.62 -1.86
N GLN A 420 24.96 1.67 -1.89
CA GLN A 420 24.67 0.25 -2.07
C GLN A 420 24.14 -0.42 -0.79
N ALA A 421 24.09 0.29 0.35
CA ALA A 421 23.58 -0.22 1.60
C ALA A 421 22.12 0.19 1.82
N ASN A 422 21.20 -0.76 1.62
CA ASN A 422 19.83 -0.60 2.10
C ASN A 422 19.78 -0.86 3.62
N TYR A 423 18.76 -0.34 4.30
CA TYR A 423 18.58 -0.63 5.72
C TYR A 423 17.14 -0.91 6.13
N VAL A 424 16.98 -1.74 7.17
CA VAL A 424 15.74 -1.92 7.94
C VAL A 424 16.05 -1.62 9.40
N ALA A 425 15.19 -0.85 10.07
CA ALA A 425 15.41 -0.48 11.48
C ALA A 425 14.17 -0.73 12.34
N GLY A 426 14.42 -0.85 13.64
CA GLY A 426 13.38 -1.04 14.64
C GLY A 426 13.85 -0.69 16.05
N TYR A 427 12.95 -0.79 17.01
CA TYR A 427 13.24 -0.58 18.43
C TYR A 427 12.48 -1.59 19.30
N GLY A 428 12.96 -1.79 20.53
CA GLY A 428 12.37 -2.69 21.50
C GLY A 428 13.41 -3.19 22.50
N ASN A 429 12.98 -3.72 23.65
CA ASN A 429 13.90 -4.25 24.67
C ASN A 429 14.96 -3.21 25.13
N ASP A 430 14.59 -1.92 25.19
CA ASP A 430 15.50 -0.79 25.47
C ASP A 430 16.68 -0.65 24.49
N ASN A 431 16.55 -1.18 23.27
CA ASN A 431 17.58 -1.19 22.23
C ASN A 431 17.07 -0.58 20.91
N PHE A 432 18.02 -0.15 20.10
CA PHE A 432 17.82 0.22 18.69
C PHE A 432 18.40 -0.87 17.78
N TYR A 433 17.65 -1.27 16.75
CA TYR A 433 18.03 -2.34 15.82
C TYR A 433 18.22 -1.79 14.41
N LEU A 434 19.23 -2.31 13.72
CA LEU A 434 19.54 -1.93 12.36
C LEU A 434 20.08 -3.12 11.57
N ALA A 435 19.46 -3.45 10.44
CA ALA A 435 19.99 -4.38 9.46
C ALA A 435 20.43 -3.61 8.22
N LEU A 436 21.61 -3.92 7.71
CA LEU A 436 22.18 -3.34 6.51
C LEU A 436 22.34 -4.43 5.45
N LEU A 437 21.86 -4.16 4.23
CA LEU A 437 21.81 -5.12 3.12
C LEU A 437 22.64 -4.59 1.96
N ASN A 438 23.67 -5.33 1.55
CA ASN A 438 24.54 -4.92 0.46
C ASN A 438 23.93 -5.30 -0.90
N GLN A 439 23.68 -4.30 -1.74
CA GLN A 439 23.13 -4.48 -3.08
C GLN A 439 24.21 -4.68 -4.15
N SER A 440 25.48 -4.55 -3.82
CA SER A 440 26.59 -4.73 -4.76
C SER A 440 27.13 -6.16 -4.78
N ALA A 441 27.82 -6.50 -5.88
CA ALA A 441 28.52 -7.77 -6.06
C ALA A 441 29.93 -7.79 -5.44
N ARG A 442 30.25 -6.81 -4.59
CA ARG A 442 31.53 -6.73 -3.86
C ARG A 442 31.26 -6.42 -2.39
N PRO A 443 32.16 -6.77 -1.46
CA PRO A 443 32.05 -6.28 -0.10
C PRO A 443 32.04 -4.76 -0.05
N ILE A 444 31.26 -4.19 0.86
CA ILE A 444 31.20 -2.75 1.12
C ILE A 444 31.50 -2.46 2.59
N THR A 445 32.07 -1.29 2.86
CA THR A 445 32.23 -0.76 4.21
C THR A 445 31.34 0.46 4.36
N VAL A 446 30.47 0.44 5.36
CA VAL A 446 29.43 1.45 5.57
C VAL A 446 29.66 2.09 6.93
N ARG A 447 29.79 3.42 6.95
CA ARG A 447 29.72 4.19 8.19
C ARG A 447 28.29 4.65 8.40
N VAL A 448 27.70 4.22 9.50
CA VAL A 448 26.37 4.64 9.94
C VAL A 448 26.53 5.74 10.97
N ARG A 449 25.81 6.85 10.78
CA ARG A 449 25.66 7.92 11.77
C ARG A 449 24.18 8.08 12.12
N LEU A 450 23.84 7.84 13.38
CA LEU A 450 22.48 8.07 13.90
C LEU A 450 22.21 9.57 14.00
N ASN A 451 20.97 9.97 13.75
CA ASN A 451 20.54 11.36 13.91
C ASN A 451 20.06 11.60 15.37
N PRO A 452 20.76 12.41 16.18
CA PRO A 452 20.37 12.65 17.57
C PRO A 452 19.06 13.43 17.74
N ASP A 453 18.57 14.08 16.68
CA ASP A 453 17.26 14.77 16.69
C ASP A 453 16.08 13.78 16.57
N VAL A 454 16.35 12.52 16.18
CA VAL A 454 15.33 11.48 15.94
C VAL A 454 15.55 10.29 16.86
N VAL A 455 16.80 9.84 16.99
CA VAL A 455 17.20 8.74 17.87
C VAL A 455 17.74 9.35 19.17
N PRO A 456 17.28 8.91 20.35
CA PRO A 456 17.75 9.41 21.64
C PRO A 456 19.15 8.85 22.00
N VAL A 457 20.13 9.12 21.14
CA VAL A 457 21.53 8.72 21.31
C VAL A 457 22.31 9.83 22.01
N GLU A 458 23.00 9.48 23.10
CA GLU A 458 23.88 10.39 23.84
C GLU A 458 25.28 10.36 23.20
N LEU A 459 25.67 11.43 22.51
CA LEU A 459 26.91 11.45 21.73
C LEU A 459 28.20 11.31 22.57
N SER A 460 28.15 11.64 23.86
CA SER A 460 29.28 11.47 24.79
C SER A 460 29.44 10.03 25.32
N LYS A 461 28.41 9.20 25.17
CA LYS A 461 28.33 7.86 25.74
C LYS A 461 28.69 6.80 24.68
N PRO A 462 29.60 5.86 24.98
CA PRO A 462 29.78 4.68 24.14
C PRO A 462 28.63 3.69 24.35
N TYR A 463 28.16 3.07 23.26
CA TYR A 463 27.14 2.04 23.31
C TYR A 463 27.70 0.69 22.84
N THR A 464 27.29 -0.38 23.52
CA THR A 464 27.55 -1.75 23.08
C THR A 464 26.71 -2.07 21.85
N VAL A 465 27.31 -2.71 20.86
CA VAL A 465 26.62 -3.18 19.66
C VAL A 465 26.81 -4.69 19.51
N ARG A 466 25.73 -5.44 19.63
CA ARG A 466 25.67 -6.86 19.24
C ARG A 466 25.54 -6.93 17.73
N THR A 467 26.24 -7.88 17.10
CA THR A 467 26.27 -7.98 15.65
C THR A 467 25.93 -9.38 15.17
N TRP A 468 25.33 -9.44 13.97
CA TRP A 468 25.19 -10.67 13.20
C TRP A 468 25.70 -10.39 11.79
N GLN A 469 26.71 -11.14 11.36
CA GLN A 469 27.30 -11.05 10.03
C GLN A 469 26.99 -12.34 9.29
N GLU A 470 26.33 -12.26 8.13
CA GLU A 470 25.92 -13.44 7.37
C GLU A 470 25.18 -14.47 8.24
N ASN A 471 24.24 -13.99 9.06
CA ASN A 471 23.40 -14.76 9.97
C ASN A 471 24.11 -15.45 11.14
N LYS A 472 25.39 -15.14 11.36
CA LYS A 472 26.18 -15.67 12.47
C LYS A 472 26.45 -14.55 13.47
N ALA A 473 26.34 -14.86 14.77
CA ALA A 473 26.73 -13.93 15.81
C ALA A 473 28.19 -13.47 15.58
N GLY A 474 28.38 -12.17 15.44
CA GLY A 474 29.67 -11.54 15.21
C GLY A 474 30.28 -11.03 16.51
N THR A 475 31.47 -10.43 16.39
CA THR A 475 32.13 -9.79 17.53
C THR A 475 31.33 -8.56 17.97
N GLN A 476 31.24 -8.37 19.28
CA GLN A 476 30.66 -7.16 19.86
C GLN A 476 31.48 -5.94 19.45
N MET A 477 30.80 -4.87 19.05
CA MET A 477 31.41 -3.60 18.64
C MET A 477 31.04 -2.49 19.64
N LEU A 478 31.72 -1.36 19.53
CA LEU A 478 31.37 -0.13 20.25
C LEU A 478 30.94 0.93 19.25
N MET A 479 29.75 1.49 19.46
CA MET A 479 29.32 2.72 18.80
C MET A 479 29.79 3.91 19.64
N LYS A 480 30.45 4.88 19.01
CA LYS A 480 30.96 6.09 19.67
C LYS A 480 30.45 7.32 18.94
N SER A 481 30.03 8.36 19.66
CA SER A 481 29.51 9.59 19.05
C SER A 481 28.35 9.35 18.07
N GLY A 482 27.50 8.34 18.35
CA GLY A 482 26.40 7.94 17.47
C GLY A 482 26.84 7.30 16.15
N GLU A 483 28.09 6.86 16.03
CA GLU A 483 28.66 6.29 14.81
C GLU A 483 29.19 4.88 15.00
N VAL A 484 28.97 4.05 13.98
CA VAL A 484 29.53 2.70 13.85
C VAL A 484 29.87 2.43 12.39
N THR A 485 31.02 1.80 12.15
CA THR A 485 31.45 1.38 10.80
C THR A 485 31.41 -0.13 10.71
N VAL A 486 30.76 -0.66 9.67
CA VAL A 486 30.62 -2.10 9.48
C VAL A 486 30.95 -2.51 8.06
N THR A 487 31.48 -3.72 7.90
CA THR A 487 31.67 -4.35 6.60
C THR A 487 30.51 -5.30 6.33
N ILE A 488 30.05 -5.33 5.09
CA ILE A 488 28.97 -6.20 4.62
C ILE A 488 29.48 -6.94 3.39
N LYS A 489 29.37 -8.27 3.39
CA LYS A 489 29.79 -9.11 2.27
C LYS A 489 29.01 -8.76 1.00
N GLU A 490 29.54 -9.08 -0.18
CA GLU A 490 28.79 -8.98 -1.45
C GLU A 490 27.44 -9.67 -1.34
N HIS A 491 26.37 -8.98 -1.72
CA HIS A 491 25.00 -9.49 -1.56
C HIS A 491 24.71 -10.01 -0.13
N GLY A 492 25.40 -9.50 0.87
CA GLY A 492 25.33 -9.97 2.25
C GLY A 492 24.41 -9.14 3.12
N ILE A 493 24.42 -9.48 4.41
CA ILE A 493 23.71 -8.81 5.49
C ILE A 493 24.60 -8.67 6.71
N THR A 494 24.59 -7.46 7.30
CA THR A 494 25.11 -7.23 8.64
C THR A 494 24.01 -6.58 9.46
N ALA A 495 23.67 -7.18 10.60
CA ALA A 495 22.65 -6.69 11.51
C ALA A 495 23.26 -6.32 12.86
N LEU A 496 22.67 -5.30 13.49
CA LEU A 496 23.16 -4.63 14.68
C LEU A 496 22.01 -4.48 15.68
N ALA A 497 22.28 -4.75 16.94
CA ALA A 497 21.47 -4.29 18.07
C ALA A 497 22.34 -3.39 18.95
N VAL A 498 21.98 -2.11 19.04
CA VAL A 498 22.66 -1.10 19.85
C VAL A 498 21.96 -1.06 21.19
N ASP A 499 22.64 -1.57 22.21
CA ASP A 499 22.02 -1.80 23.51
C ASP A 499 21.92 -0.49 24.31
N GLY A 500 20.79 -0.25 24.97
CA GLY A 500 20.59 0.91 25.85
C GLY A 500 20.17 2.22 25.16
N ILE A 501 19.67 2.15 23.92
CA ILE A 501 18.98 3.25 23.24
C ILE A 501 17.46 3.02 23.36
N LYS A 502 16.85 3.69 24.33
CA LYS A 502 15.40 3.60 24.56
C LYS A 502 14.65 4.60 23.67
N VAL A 503 14.14 4.12 22.54
CA VAL A 503 13.31 4.91 21.63
C VAL A 503 11.95 5.21 22.24
N VAL A 504 11.53 6.48 22.14
CA VAL A 504 10.18 6.95 22.49
C VAL A 504 9.52 7.43 21.19
N PRO A 505 8.70 6.61 20.52
CA PRO A 505 8.08 6.99 19.26
C PRO A 505 6.96 8.01 19.49
N HIS A 506 6.70 8.88 18.51
CA HIS A 506 5.72 9.96 18.62
C HIS A 506 4.29 9.50 18.31
N PHE A 507 4.09 8.86 17.17
CA PHE A 507 2.79 8.40 16.67
C PHE A 507 2.48 6.98 17.16
N GLN A 508 3.45 6.06 17.08
CA GLN A 508 3.24 4.67 17.49
C GLN A 508 2.86 4.54 18.97
N GLN A 509 3.34 5.42 19.86
CA GLN A 509 2.91 5.41 21.27
C GLN A 509 1.41 5.71 21.44
N LYS A 510 0.82 6.52 20.55
CA LYS A 510 -0.64 6.78 20.55
C LYS A 510 -1.40 5.57 20.02
N VAL A 511 -0.85 4.91 19.00
CA VAL A 511 -1.45 3.72 18.38
C VAL A 511 -1.32 2.48 19.26
N PHE A 512 -0.25 2.30 20.04
CA PHE A 512 -0.03 1.09 20.85
C PHE A 512 -0.12 1.34 22.36
N GLY A 513 -0.46 2.56 22.76
CA GLY A 513 -0.69 2.92 24.16
C GLY A 513 -1.90 2.17 24.75
N ALA A 514 -1.84 1.89 26.05
CA ALA A 514 -2.84 1.08 26.75
C ALA A 514 -4.20 1.78 26.96
N ASN A 515 -4.29 3.07 26.68
CA ASN A 515 -5.44 3.90 27.06
C ASN A 515 -6.62 3.84 26.07
N ALA A 516 -6.42 3.28 24.87
CA ALA A 516 -7.46 3.26 23.83
C ALA A 516 -8.22 1.92 23.81
N ALA A 517 -9.47 1.95 24.25
CA ALA A 517 -10.37 0.80 24.22
C ALA A 517 -11.01 0.57 22.83
N PRO A 518 -11.46 -0.65 22.52
CA PRO A 518 -12.27 -0.89 21.33
C PRO A 518 -13.58 -0.11 21.36
N LEU A 519 -14.02 0.32 20.18
CA LEU A 519 -15.28 1.03 20.05
C LEU A 519 -16.48 0.09 20.27
N SER A 520 -17.61 0.62 20.71
CA SER A 520 -18.85 -0.13 20.91
C SER A 520 -19.44 -0.63 19.57
N GLY A 521 -20.39 -1.56 19.64
CA GLY A 521 -21.20 -1.94 18.47
C GLY A 521 -22.15 -0.84 17.98
N GLU A 522 -22.40 0.17 18.83
CA GLU A 522 -23.21 1.36 18.56
C GLU A 522 -22.38 2.53 18.02
N SER A 523 -21.10 2.32 17.71
CA SER A 523 -20.22 3.33 17.11
C SER A 523 -20.46 3.54 15.61
N TYR A 524 -21.52 2.93 15.08
CA TYR A 524 -21.94 2.99 13.68
C TYR A 524 -23.46 2.97 13.59
N ARG A 525 -24.02 3.79 12.71
CA ARG A 525 -25.47 3.81 12.44
C ARG A 525 -25.77 4.30 11.03
N THR A 526 -26.75 3.65 10.40
CA THR A 526 -27.36 4.09 9.16
C THR A 526 -28.84 4.34 9.38
N VAL A 527 -29.35 5.45 8.88
CA VAL A 527 -30.78 5.80 8.91
C VAL A 527 -31.26 6.19 7.52
N ASP A 528 -32.51 5.86 7.21
CA ASP A 528 -33.16 6.36 6.00
C ASP A 528 -33.57 7.83 6.18
N SER A 529 -33.50 8.60 5.10
CA SER A 529 -33.93 9.99 5.06
C SER A 529 -34.61 10.31 3.72
N PRO A 530 -35.30 11.46 3.59
CA PRO A 530 -35.97 11.83 2.34
C PRO A 530 -35.03 12.04 1.14
N PHE A 531 -33.72 12.12 1.35
CA PHE A 531 -32.69 12.27 0.31
C PHE A 531 -31.71 11.08 0.28
N GLY A 532 -32.15 9.90 0.73
CA GLY A 532 -31.35 8.67 0.78
C GLY A 532 -30.76 8.39 2.16
N LYS A 533 -29.88 7.40 2.27
CA LYS A 533 -29.34 7.00 3.57
C LYS A 533 -28.34 8.02 4.11
N VAL A 534 -28.35 8.19 5.43
CA VAL A 534 -27.30 8.88 6.20
C VAL A 534 -26.58 7.83 7.02
N THR A 535 -25.26 7.73 6.86
CA THR A 535 -24.44 6.81 7.64
C THR A 535 -23.40 7.58 8.43
N GLY A 536 -23.32 7.27 9.73
CA GLY A 536 -22.27 7.77 10.62
C GLY A 536 -21.50 6.62 11.25
N MET A 537 -20.19 6.79 11.41
CA MET A 537 -19.32 5.83 12.08
C MET A 537 -18.21 6.53 12.86
N MET A 538 -17.68 5.85 13.88
CA MET A 538 -16.43 6.21 14.53
C MET A 538 -15.31 5.29 14.04
N ILE A 539 -14.15 5.86 13.74
CA ILE A 539 -12.91 5.15 13.40
C ILE A 539 -11.87 5.52 14.46
N SER A 540 -11.33 4.53 15.17
CA SER A 540 -10.30 4.73 16.19
C SER A 540 -9.03 3.96 15.87
N MET A 541 -7.90 4.68 15.79
CA MET A 541 -6.56 4.10 15.62
C MET A 541 -5.70 4.13 16.88
N GLY A 542 -6.20 4.68 17.98
CA GLY A 542 -5.48 4.81 19.24
C GLY A 542 -5.95 6.02 20.03
N SER A 543 -5.18 6.39 21.04
CA SER A 543 -5.47 7.52 21.91
C SER A 543 -5.37 8.83 21.13
N ASP A 544 -6.38 9.69 21.19
CA ASP A 544 -6.48 10.95 20.43
C ASP A 544 -6.45 10.77 18.90
N LEU A 545 -6.79 9.55 18.44
CA LEU A 545 -6.84 9.15 17.04
C LEU A 545 -8.22 8.58 16.69
N THR A 546 -9.27 9.13 17.31
CA THR A 546 -10.65 8.76 17.04
C THR A 546 -11.33 9.86 16.23
N ASN A 547 -12.02 9.48 15.16
CA ASN A 547 -12.75 10.39 14.28
C ASN A 547 -14.18 9.89 14.08
N ALA A 548 -15.15 10.80 14.15
CA ALA A 548 -16.49 10.58 13.61
C ALA A 548 -16.47 10.91 12.12
N PHE A 549 -17.04 10.01 11.31
CA PHE A 549 -17.20 10.18 9.88
C PHE A 549 -18.67 9.96 9.50
N VAL A 550 -19.28 10.96 8.87
CA VAL A 550 -20.69 10.95 8.45
C VAL A 550 -20.76 11.26 6.96
N TRP A 551 -21.55 10.50 6.20
CA TRP A 551 -21.82 10.80 4.80
C TRP A 551 -23.27 10.51 4.41
N LEU A 552 -23.71 11.15 3.34
CA LEU A 552 -25.06 11.05 2.79
C LEU A 552 -25.02 10.35 1.42
N GLU A 553 -26.04 9.55 1.10
CA GLU A 553 -26.25 9.01 -0.25
C GLU A 553 -26.80 10.05 -1.24
N ALA A 554 -27.28 11.20 -0.75
CA ALA A 554 -27.77 12.31 -1.56
C ALA A 554 -26.70 12.80 -2.54
N THR A 555 -27.11 13.08 -3.77
CA THR A 555 -26.29 13.70 -4.82
C THR A 555 -26.59 15.19 -4.96
N GLU A 556 -25.89 15.86 -5.87
CA GLU A 556 -26.15 17.24 -6.26
C GLU A 556 -27.55 17.46 -6.86
N LYS A 557 -28.25 16.37 -7.23
CA LYS A 557 -29.64 16.42 -7.73
C LYS A 557 -30.66 16.56 -6.61
N GLU A 558 -30.38 15.98 -5.45
CA GLU A 558 -31.28 16.03 -4.29
C GLU A 558 -30.99 17.26 -3.43
N LEU A 559 -29.71 17.55 -3.15
CA LEU A 559 -29.30 18.61 -2.22
C LEU A 559 -28.38 19.64 -2.88
N LYS A 560 -28.57 20.91 -2.52
CA LYS A 560 -27.61 22.00 -2.77
C LYS A 560 -26.57 22.11 -1.66
N GLN A 561 -26.95 21.70 -0.46
CA GLN A 561 -26.17 21.89 0.76
C GLN A 561 -26.63 20.90 1.82
N ALA A 562 -25.69 20.38 2.59
CA ALA A 562 -25.92 19.62 3.80
C ALA A 562 -25.25 20.32 4.99
N LYS A 563 -25.94 20.36 6.12
CA LYS A 563 -25.44 20.94 7.36
C LYS A 563 -25.50 19.89 8.46
N LEU A 564 -24.34 19.58 9.04
CA LEU A 564 -24.21 18.71 10.19
C LEU A 564 -24.20 19.58 11.45
N ARG A 565 -25.25 19.49 12.26
CA ARG A 565 -25.27 20.01 13.64
C ARG A 565 -24.86 18.91 14.58
N TYR A 566 -23.91 19.18 15.47
CA TYR A 566 -23.40 18.17 16.40
C TYR A 566 -23.10 18.78 17.76
N ARG A 567 -23.10 17.94 18.79
CA ARG A 567 -22.81 18.35 20.15
C ARG A 567 -21.56 17.65 20.65
N LEU A 568 -20.56 18.44 21.04
CA LEU A 568 -19.38 17.96 21.78
C LEU A 568 -19.27 18.79 23.06
N ASN A 569 -19.16 18.13 24.21
CA ASN A 569 -18.98 18.78 25.52
C ASN A 569 -20.08 19.77 25.90
N GLY A 570 -21.33 19.45 25.54
CA GLY A 570 -22.46 20.34 25.76
C GLY A 570 -22.48 21.57 24.84
N VAL A 571 -21.47 21.77 24.00
CA VAL A 571 -21.42 22.85 23.02
C VAL A 571 -21.95 22.35 21.69
N GLU A 572 -22.98 23.03 21.18
CA GLU A 572 -23.51 22.79 19.85
C GLU A 572 -22.64 23.51 18.81
N ARG A 573 -22.36 22.81 17.72
CA ARG A 573 -21.54 23.29 16.60
C ARG A 573 -22.19 22.85 15.30
N GLU A 574 -21.86 23.54 14.22
CA GLU A 574 -22.31 23.18 12.88
C GLU A 574 -21.18 23.21 11.87
N VAL A 575 -21.25 22.29 10.91
CA VAL A 575 -20.44 22.28 9.68
C VAL A 575 -21.39 22.26 8.50
N VAL A 576 -21.09 23.10 7.52
CA VAL A 576 -21.88 23.23 6.29
C VAL A 576 -21.03 22.77 5.13
N ASP A 577 -21.59 21.88 4.32
CA ASP A 577 -21.02 21.44 3.06
C ASP A 577 -21.97 21.78 1.92
N ALA A 578 -21.49 22.57 0.97
CA ALA A 578 -22.26 23.05 -0.19
C ALA A 578 -21.77 22.42 -1.50
N GLN A 579 -20.93 21.39 -1.43
CA GLN A 579 -20.35 20.75 -2.61
C GLN A 579 -20.48 19.23 -2.49
N TYR A 580 -21.11 18.61 -3.48
CA TYR A 580 -21.15 17.15 -3.57
C TYR A 580 -19.73 16.58 -3.77
N PRO A 581 -19.32 15.53 -3.04
CA PRO A 581 -20.07 14.69 -2.10
C PRO A 581 -20.23 15.26 -0.68
N PHE A 582 -21.43 15.11 -0.10
CA PHE A 582 -21.75 15.59 1.24
C PHE A 582 -21.21 14.64 2.33
N GLU A 583 -20.10 15.03 2.96
CA GLU A 583 -19.43 14.22 3.98
C GLU A 583 -18.73 15.07 5.05
N PHE A 584 -18.63 14.52 6.27
CA PHE A 584 -18.12 15.24 7.44
C PHE A 584 -17.14 14.34 8.21
N SER A 585 -15.91 14.81 8.41
CA SER A 585 -14.92 14.14 9.27
C SER A 585 -14.57 15.04 10.44
N LEU A 586 -14.76 14.55 11.67
CA LEU A 586 -14.59 15.32 12.89
C LEU A 586 -13.75 14.54 13.91
N PRO A 587 -12.64 15.11 14.41
CA PRO A 587 -11.87 14.47 15.48
C PRO A 587 -12.68 14.46 16.78
N LEU A 588 -12.60 13.33 17.50
CA LEU A 588 -13.19 13.14 18.82
C LEU A 588 -12.08 13.00 19.86
N ARG A 589 -12.34 13.47 21.08
CA ARG A 589 -11.42 13.34 22.22
C ARG A 589 -11.70 12.04 22.96
N GLU A 590 -10.72 11.54 23.71
CA GLU A 590 -10.88 10.33 24.53
C GLU A 590 -12.01 10.44 25.56
N THR A 591 -12.29 11.64 26.06
CA THR A 591 -13.35 11.91 27.04
C THR A 591 -14.75 12.01 26.45
N ASP A 592 -14.88 12.05 25.13
CA ASP A 592 -16.18 12.13 24.48
C ASP A 592 -16.81 10.71 24.44
N ALA A 593 -17.79 10.46 25.33
CA ALA A 593 -18.43 9.14 25.47
C ALA A 593 -19.38 8.79 24.31
N ALA A 594 -19.88 9.81 23.60
CA ALA A 594 -20.75 9.66 22.45
C ALA A 594 -20.56 10.83 21.48
N PHE A 595 -20.94 10.61 20.23
CA PHE A 595 -21.06 11.63 19.20
C PHE A 595 -22.51 11.70 18.74
N THR A 596 -23.18 12.81 19.07
CA THR A 596 -24.57 13.07 18.69
C THR A 596 -24.61 14.14 17.61
N TYR A 597 -25.32 13.86 16.52
CA TYR A 597 -25.44 14.77 15.38
C TYR A 597 -26.82 14.71 14.72
N ALA A 598 -27.19 15.76 14.01
CA ALA A 598 -28.36 15.86 13.15
C ALA A 598 -27.94 16.46 11.80
N ILE A 599 -28.67 16.11 10.75
CA ILE A 599 -28.43 16.61 9.40
C ILE A 599 -29.61 17.49 8.97
N GLU A 600 -29.29 18.65 8.40
CA GLU A 600 -30.23 19.54 7.72
C GLU A 600 -29.79 19.64 6.26
N GLY A 601 -30.63 19.18 5.33
CA GLY A 601 -30.40 19.25 3.89
C GLY A 601 -31.24 20.34 3.25
N THR A 602 -30.60 21.26 2.53
CA THR A 602 -31.28 22.23 1.66
C THR A 602 -31.44 21.60 0.28
N THR A 603 -32.67 21.29 -0.12
CA THR A 603 -32.95 20.64 -1.40
C THR A 603 -32.70 21.56 -2.59
N THR A 604 -32.66 21.00 -3.80
CA THR A 604 -32.56 21.79 -5.04
C THR A 604 -33.75 22.75 -5.24
N LYS A 605 -34.87 22.52 -4.56
CA LYS A 605 -36.06 23.39 -4.51
C LYS A 605 -36.05 24.42 -3.37
N ASN A 606 -34.94 24.54 -2.63
CA ASN A 606 -34.79 25.41 -1.45
C ASN A 606 -35.70 25.03 -0.27
N GLU A 607 -36.16 23.78 -0.21
CA GLU A 607 -36.86 23.24 0.96
C GLU A 607 -35.82 22.71 1.95
N VAL A 608 -36.08 22.89 3.24
CA VAL A 608 -35.20 22.37 4.31
C VAL A 608 -35.77 21.08 4.84
N VAL A 609 -34.97 20.01 4.79
CA VAL A 609 -35.31 18.68 5.29
C VAL A 609 -34.36 18.30 6.41
N THR A 610 -34.90 17.87 7.54
CA THR A 610 -34.10 17.51 8.71
C THR A 610 -34.17 16.01 8.98
N VAL A 611 -33.02 15.41 9.25
CA VAL A 611 -32.90 14.05 9.76
C VAL A 611 -32.89 14.10 11.28
N PRO A 612 -33.65 13.24 11.98
CA PRO A 612 -33.64 13.16 13.43
C PRO A 612 -32.22 12.98 14.00
N SER A 613 -32.04 13.38 15.26
CA SER A 613 -30.77 13.22 15.97
C SER A 613 -30.31 11.76 16.00
N ILE A 614 -29.06 11.53 15.62
CA ILE A 614 -28.37 10.24 15.60
C ILE A 614 -27.27 10.29 16.66
N GLU A 615 -27.20 9.25 17.49
CA GLU A 615 -26.14 9.05 18.46
C GLU A 615 -25.28 7.86 18.05
N LEU A 616 -23.96 8.05 18.10
CA LEU A 616 -22.94 7.01 18.01
C LEU A 616 -22.25 6.92 19.37
N LYS A 617 -22.13 5.72 19.94
CA LYS A 617 -21.47 5.54 21.24
C LYS A 617 -20.05 5.02 21.07
N ARG A 618 -19.15 5.58 21.87
CA ARG A 618 -17.76 5.15 21.88
C ARG A 618 -17.65 3.72 22.35
#